data_AF-A0A1I2P4N0-F1
#
_entry.id   AF-A0A1I2P4N0-F1
#
_cell.length_a   1.000
_cell.length_b   1.000
_cell.length_c   1.000
_cell.angle_alpha   90.00
_cell.angle_beta   90.00
_cell.angle_gamma   90.00
#
_symmetry.space_group_name_H-M   'P 1'
#
loop_
_entity.id
_entity.type
_entity.pdbx_description
1 polymer ?
#
loop_
_entity_poly.entity_id
_entity_poly.type
_entity_poly.pdbx_seq_one_letter_code
_entity_poly.pdbx_strand_id
1 'polypeptide(L)'
;MALNCASIPESLFESELFGYEPGAFSGAATQGKPGRFELANNGTLFLDEIGELSPTLQAKLLRAIETREIDKIGGKKPIKINTRLISATNRNLLADIKKSNFRNDLYHRLATITIELPPLRYRRDDIILLANHFLTKMSERTNRQFTLSVSAYKHLLEYRWPGKRKGVAECYYRRMCRF
;
A
#
# COMPACT_ATOMS: atom_id res chain seq x y z
N MET A 1 10.44 1.55 0.02
CA MET A 1 9.71 2.38 1.01
C MET A 1 8.22 2.11 0.88
N ALA A 2 7.45 2.18 1.97
CA ALA A 2 6.02 1.85 1.98
C ALA A 2 5.20 2.95 2.65
N LEU A 3 4.00 3.22 2.12
CA LEU A 3 3.04 4.18 2.66
C LEU A 3 1.63 3.58 2.58
N ASN A 4 0.85 3.68 3.64
CA ASN A 4 -0.54 3.22 3.66
C ASN A 4 -1.50 4.42 3.57
N CYS A 5 -2.28 4.48 2.49
CA CYS A 5 -3.15 5.61 2.17
C CYS A 5 -4.31 5.78 3.15
N ALA A 6 -4.72 4.72 3.83
CA ALA A 6 -5.82 4.74 4.78
C ALA A 6 -5.40 5.14 6.21
N SER A 7 -4.09 5.16 6.50
CA SER A 7 -3.56 5.28 7.87
C SER A 7 -3.36 6.71 8.37
N ILE A 8 -3.38 7.70 7.49
CA ILE A 8 -3.13 9.11 7.82
C ILE A 8 -4.14 10.04 7.14
N PRO A 9 -4.50 11.18 7.75
CA PRO A 9 -5.35 12.18 7.13
C PRO A 9 -4.84 12.66 5.78
N GLU A 10 -5.75 13.02 4.88
CA GLU A 10 -5.43 13.37 3.49
C GLU A 10 -4.36 14.47 3.34
N SER A 11 -4.46 15.55 4.12
CA SER A 11 -3.50 16.66 4.09
C SER A 11 -2.09 16.22 4.53
N LEU A 12 -2.00 15.34 5.51
CA LEU A 12 -0.74 14.74 5.94
C LEU A 12 -0.23 13.73 4.92
N PHE A 13 -1.13 12.99 4.27
CA PHE A 13 -0.75 12.06 3.21
C PHE A 13 -0.10 12.77 2.03
N GLU A 14 -0.68 13.89 1.60
CA GLU A 14 -0.13 14.69 0.51
C GLU A 14 1.29 15.17 0.81
N SER A 15 1.48 15.75 2.01
CA SER A 15 2.78 16.27 2.46
C SER A 15 3.82 15.16 2.68
N GLU A 16 3.41 13.96 3.13
CA GLU A 16 4.29 12.80 3.18
C GLU A 16 4.69 12.34 1.77
N LEU A 17 3.73 12.21 0.86
CA LEU A 17 3.96 11.63 -0.46
C LEU A 17 4.82 12.53 -1.36
N PHE A 18 4.47 13.81 -1.45
CA PHE A 18 5.08 14.77 -2.37
C PHE A 18 6.11 15.70 -1.69
N GLY A 19 6.11 15.79 -0.36
CA GLY A 19 6.94 16.75 0.35
C GLY A 19 6.39 18.16 0.28
N TYR A 20 7.03 19.07 1.01
CA TYR A 20 6.67 20.48 1.04
C TYR A 20 7.90 21.37 1.20
N GLU A 21 7.80 22.57 0.64
CA GLU A 21 8.80 23.62 0.83
C GLU A 21 8.54 24.41 2.13
N PRO A 22 9.56 25.11 2.67
CA PRO A 22 9.38 26.00 3.82
C PRO A 22 8.22 26.97 3.62
N GLY A 23 7.35 27.10 4.64
CA GLY A 23 6.24 28.05 4.61
C GLY A 23 5.07 27.67 3.69
N ALA A 24 4.99 26.42 3.21
CA ALA A 24 3.91 25.97 2.33
C ALA A 24 2.50 26.01 2.97
N PHE A 25 2.40 25.86 4.29
CA PHE A 25 1.14 25.93 5.05
C PHE A 25 1.40 26.28 6.53
N SER A 26 0.36 26.63 7.28
CA SER A 26 0.44 26.90 8.72
C SER A 26 0.89 25.64 9.48
N GLY A 27 2.09 25.68 10.07
CA GLY A 27 2.71 24.53 10.74
C GLY A 27 3.73 23.77 9.89
N ALA A 28 4.02 24.22 8.67
CA ALA A 28 5.13 23.68 7.88
C ALA A 28 6.47 23.94 8.58
N ALA A 29 7.30 22.90 8.69
CA ALA A 29 8.65 23.04 9.23
C ALA A 29 9.45 24.09 8.43
N THR A 30 10.25 24.90 9.12
CA THR A 30 11.04 25.99 8.53
C THR A 30 12.06 25.51 7.49
N GLN A 31 12.42 24.22 7.51
CA GLN A 31 13.35 23.61 6.56
C GLN A 31 12.64 22.84 5.43
N GLY A 32 11.30 22.80 5.41
CA GLY A 32 10.54 21.94 4.51
C GLY A 32 10.69 20.45 4.87
N LYS A 33 10.21 19.58 3.99
CA LYS A 33 10.37 18.12 4.12
C LYS A 33 10.37 17.44 2.75
N PRO A 34 11.33 16.52 2.46
CA PRO A 34 11.31 15.74 1.23
C PRO A 34 10.15 14.73 1.23
N GLY A 35 9.54 14.54 0.07
CA GLY A 35 8.45 13.58 -0.11
C GLY A 35 8.93 12.13 -0.21
N ARG A 36 7.99 11.19 -0.09
CA ARG A 36 8.29 9.76 -0.29
C ARG A 36 8.76 9.45 -1.70
N PHE A 37 8.30 10.19 -2.71
CA PHE A 37 8.80 10.05 -4.08
C PHE A 37 10.28 10.41 -4.19
N GLU A 38 10.72 11.53 -3.62
CA GLU A 38 12.13 11.95 -3.63
C GLU A 38 13.01 10.94 -2.89
N LEU A 39 12.57 10.54 -1.69
CA LEU A 39 13.29 9.57 -0.87
C LEU A 39 13.33 8.16 -1.50
N ALA A 40 12.39 7.83 -2.40
CA ALA A 40 12.36 6.58 -3.15
C ALA A 40 12.94 6.72 -4.57
N ASN A 41 13.64 7.82 -4.87
CA ASN A 41 14.27 8.00 -6.17
C ASN A 41 15.30 6.89 -6.44
N ASN A 42 15.33 6.37 -7.67
CA ASN A 42 16.05 5.15 -8.08
C ASN A 42 15.70 3.89 -7.28
N GLY A 43 14.57 3.89 -6.57
CA GLY A 43 14.13 2.79 -5.71
C GLY A 43 12.71 2.33 -6.04
N THR A 44 12.01 1.84 -5.01
CA THR A 44 10.62 1.41 -5.12
C THR A 44 9.77 2.02 -4.02
N LEU A 45 8.65 2.61 -4.42
CA LEU A 45 7.59 3.10 -3.54
C LEU A 45 6.41 2.13 -3.58
N PHE A 46 6.01 1.66 -2.40
CA PHE A 46 4.83 0.82 -2.21
C PHE A 46 3.69 1.65 -1.63
N LEU A 47 2.57 1.71 -2.33
CA LEU A 47 1.33 2.36 -1.89
C LEU A 47 0.29 1.31 -1.53
N ASP A 48 -0.01 1.20 -0.25
CA ASP A 48 -1.06 0.32 0.26
C ASP A 48 -2.39 1.06 0.34
N GLU A 49 -3.48 0.34 0.12
CA GLU A 49 -4.85 0.87 0.07
C GLU A 49 -5.05 2.06 -0.89
N ILE A 50 -4.52 1.95 -2.12
CA ILE A 50 -4.59 3.03 -3.13
C ILE A 50 -6.03 3.45 -3.50
N GLY A 51 -7.02 2.57 -3.27
CA GLY A 51 -8.44 2.90 -3.47
C GLY A 51 -9.02 3.91 -2.47
N GLU A 52 -8.29 4.25 -1.41
CA GLU A 52 -8.67 5.28 -0.43
C GLU A 52 -8.19 6.68 -0.81
N LEU A 53 -7.43 6.84 -1.91
CA LEU A 53 -6.99 8.16 -2.36
C LEU A 53 -8.18 9.02 -2.79
N SER A 54 -8.17 10.29 -2.39
CA SER A 54 -9.13 11.28 -2.88
C SER A 54 -8.95 11.55 -4.38
N PRO A 55 -9.99 12.04 -5.09
CA PRO A 55 -9.88 12.38 -6.51
C PRO A 55 -8.74 13.37 -6.83
N THR A 56 -8.47 14.31 -5.92
CA THR A 56 -7.39 15.30 -6.04
C THR A 56 -6.02 14.63 -5.99
N LEU A 57 -5.80 13.73 -5.03
CA LEU A 57 -4.56 12.97 -4.91
C LEU A 57 -4.36 12.00 -6.07
N GLN A 58 -5.45 11.39 -6.58
CA GLN A 58 -5.39 10.55 -7.77
C GLN A 58 -4.89 11.32 -8.99
N ALA A 59 -5.36 12.57 -9.19
CA ALA A 59 -4.89 13.41 -10.29
C ALA A 59 -3.40 13.78 -10.15
N LYS A 60 -2.93 14.11 -8.94
CA LYS A 60 -1.51 14.39 -8.69
C LYS A 60 -0.63 13.16 -8.90
N LEU A 61 -1.08 12.00 -8.43
CA LEU A 61 -0.37 10.74 -8.62
C LEU A 61 -0.27 10.37 -10.10
N LEU A 62 -1.36 10.54 -10.86
CA LEU A 62 -1.35 10.33 -12.31
C LEU A 62 -0.32 11.22 -13.00
N ARG A 63 -0.30 12.53 -12.68
CA ARG A 63 0.70 13.44 -13.24
C ARG A 63 2.11 12.97 -12.92
N ALA A 64 2.40 12.61 -11.67
CA ALA A 64 3.71 12.11 -11.26
C ALA A 64 4.14 10.85 -12.04
N ILE A 65 3.20 9.96 -12.31
CA ILE A 65 3.40 8.76 -13.12
C ILE A 65 3.73 9.10 -14.57
N GLU A 66 2.99 10.03 -15.17
CA GLU A 66 3.11 10.34 -16.60
C GLU A 66 4.32 11.22 -16.92
N THR A 67 4.58 12.25 -16.11
CA THR A 67 5.68 13.20 -16.35
C THR A 67 6.99 12.73 -15.74
N ARG A 68 6.97 11.74 -14.84
CA ARG A 68 8.10 11.35 -13.99
C ARG A 68 8.67 12.53 -13.21
N GLU A 69 7.79 13.45 -12.83
CA GLU A 69 8.11 14.66 -12.10
C GLU A 69 7.08 14.90 -11.01
N ILE A 70 7.52 15.38 -9.85
CA ILE A 70 6.64 15.78 -8.76
C ILE A 70 6.80 17.26 -8.43
N ASP A 71 5.72 17.88 -7.97
CA ASP A 71 5.75 19.21 -7.37
C ASP A 71 5.55 19.06 -5.86
N LYS A 72 6.45 19.65 -5.07
CA LYS A 72 6.24 19.80 -3.63
C LYS A 72 5.07 20.75 -3.35
N ILE A 73 4.43 20.58 -2.20
CA ILE A 73 3.43 21.55 -1.74
C ILE A 73 4.13 22.90 -1.51
N GLY A 74 3.61 23.95 -2.14
CA GLY A 74 4.23 25.29 -2.14
C GLY A 74 5.48 25.41 -3.01
N GLY A 75 5.93 24.32 -3.66
CA GLY A 75 7.07 24.31 -4.56
C GLY A 75 6.72 24.90 -5.93
N LYS A 76 7.69 25.63 -6.51
CA LYS A 76 7.55 26.23 -7.86
C LYS A 76 8.30 25.48 -8.95
N LYS A 77 9.13 24.49 -8.58
CA LYS A 77 9.98 23.75 -9.51
C LYS A 77 9.65 22.26 -9.44
N PRO A 78 9.39 21.62 -10.59
CA PRO A 78 9.22 20.17 -10.64
C PRO A 78 10.54 19.46 -10.34
N ILE A 79 10.43 18.30 -9.71
CA ILE A 79 11.56 17.44 -9.34
C ILE A 79 11.44 16.15 -10.13
N LYS A 80 12.45 15.82 -10.94
CA LYS A 80 12.51 14.56 -11.69
C LYS A 80 12.68 13.38 -10.75
N ILE A 81 11.89 12.34 -10.98
CA ILE A 81 11.91 11.10 -10.21
C ILE A 81 12.10 9.90 -11.12
N ASN A 82 12.82 8.91 -10.61
CA ASN A 82 12.98 7.60 -11.22
C ASN A 82 12.58 6.53 -10.19
N THR A 83 11.29 6.47 -9.87
CA THR A 83 10.77 5.60 -8.81
C THR A 83 9.88 4.52 -9.39
N ARG A 84 10.17 3.26 -9.06
CA ARG A 84 9.25 2.16 -9.36
C ARG A 84 8.06 2.22 -8.43
N LEU A 85 6.85 2.17 -8.97
CA LEU A 85 5.63 2.19 -8.16
C LEU A 85 5.04 0.80 -8.05
N ILE A 86 4.74 0.39 -6.82
CA ILE A 86 3.93 -0.81 -6.54
C ILE A 86 2.71 -0.36 -5.74
N SER A 87 1.51 -0.79 -6.14
CA SER A 87 0.29 -0.45 -5.41
C SER A 87 -0.53 -1.68 -5.03
N ALA A 88 -1.23 -1.57 -3.90
CA ALA A 88 -2.16 -2.57 -3.36
C ALA A 88 -3.49 -1.91 -2.93
N THR A 89 -4.59 -2.66 -2.92
CA THR A 89 -5.87 -2.22 -2.35
C THR A 89 -6.78 -3.39 -2.05
N ASN A 90 -7.66 -3.29 -1.05
CA ASN A 90 -8.71 -4.29 -0.85
C ASN A 90 -10.00 -3.99 -1.64
N ARG A 91 -10.07 -2.85 -2.36
CA ARG A 91 -11.28 -2.37 -3.04
C ARG A 91 -11.40 -2.90 -4.46
N ASN A 92 -12.63 -3.01 -4.93
CA ASN A 92 -12.91 -3.26 -6.34
C ASN A 92 -12.84 -1.94 -7.12
N LEU A 93 -11.64 -1.61 -7.62
CA LEU A 93 -11.40 -0.37 -8.36
C LEU A 93 -12.27 -0.25 -9.62
N LEU A 94 -12.59 -1.36 -10.29
CA LEU A 94 -13.48 -1.33 -11.46
C LEU A 94 -14.91 -0.91 -11.09
N ALA A 95 -15.39 -1.32 -9.92
CA ALA A 95 -16.67 -0.85 -9.39
C ALA A 95 -16.60 0.62 -8.93
N ASP A 96 -15.47 1.04 -8.35
CA ASP A 96 -15.26 2.44 -7.93
C ASP A 96 -15.14 3.40 -9.13
N ILE A 97 -14.59 2.95 -10.27
CA ILE A 97 -14.59 3.71 -11.52
C ILE A 97 -16.01 3.97 -12.00
N LYS A 98 -16.89 2.96 -11.97
CA LYS A 98 -18.31 3.11 -12.34
C LYS A 98 -19.06 4.11 -11.45
N LYS A 99 -18.57 4.32 -10.22
CA LYS A 99 -19.12 5.29 -9.26
C LYS A 99 -18.40 6.64 -9.26
N SER A 100 -17.45 6.85 -10.18
CA SER A 100 -16.59 8.04 -10.24
C SER A 100 -15.74 8.30 -8.98
N ASN A 101 -15.53 7.27 -8.15
CA ASN A 101 -14.68 7.35 -6.95
C ASN A 101 -13.21 7.10 -7.27
N PHE A 102 -12.93 6.46 -8.41
CA PHE A 102 -11.57 6.20 -8.87
C PHE A 102 -11.43 6.54 -10.35
N ARG A 103 -10.33 7.20 -10.72
CA ARG A 103 -10.12 7.63 -12.10
C ARG A 103 -9.71 6.46 -12.99
N ASN A 104 -10.35 6.37 -14.15
CA ASN A 104 -10.09 5.30 -15.12
C ASN A 104 -8.66 5.37 -15.71
N ASP A 105 -8.18 6.59 -16.00
CA ASP A 105 -6.83 6.83 -16.52
C ASP A 105 -5.73 6.33 -15.56
N LEU A 106 -5.84 6.67 -14.27
CA LEU A 106 -4.95 6.20 -13.22
C LEU A 106 -5.02 4.68 -13.08
N TYR A 107 -6.22 4.09 -13.13
CA TYR A 107 -6.37 2.63 -13.08
C TYR A 107 -5.58 1.97 -14.20
N HIS A 108 -5.73 2.42 -15.45
CA HIS A 108 -5.05 1.81 -16.58
C HIS A 108 -3.52 1.95 -16.50
N ARG A 109 -3.00 3.07 -15.99
CA ARG A 109 -1.57 3.22 -15.73
C ARG A 109 -1.07 2.24 -14.67
N LEU A 110 -1.80 2.13 -13.56
CA LEU A 110 -1.48 1.22 -12.46
C LEU A 110 -1.65 -0.26 -12.85
N ALA A 111 -2.56 -0.55 -13.78
CA ALA A 111 -3.01 -1.88 -14.16
C ALA A 111 -2.12 -2.65 -15.12
N THR A 112 -0.93 -2.13 -15.43
CA THR A 112 -0.03 -2.75 -16.41
C THR A 112 0.32 -4.20 -16.08
N ILE A 113 0.62 -4.51 -14.81
CA ILE A 113 0.83 -5.89 -14.33
C ILE A 113 0.01 -6.10 -13.08
N THR A 114 -0.99 -6.99 -13.14
CA THR A 114 -1.90 -7.27 -12.02
C THR A 114 -1.63 -8.66 -11.44
N ILE A 115 -1.46 -8.72 -10.12
CA ILE A 115 -1.38 -9.96 -9.37
C ILE A 115 -2.57 -9.99 -8.42
N GLU A 116 -3.47 -10.95 -8.63
CA GLU A 116 -4.58 -11.22 -7.73
C GLU A 116 -4.14 -12.21 -6.66
N LEU A 117 -4.22 -11.81 -5.39
CA LEU A 117 -3.89 -12.69 -4.28
C LEU A 117 -5.19 -13.36 -3.79
N PRO A 118 -5.37 -14.68 -3.97
CA PRO A 118 -6.57 -15.33 -3.49
C PRO A 118 -6.59 -15.32 -1.95
N PRO A 119 -7.76 -15.12 -1.33
CA PRO A 119 -7.90 -15.18 0.13
C PRO A 119 -7.49 -16.56 0.66
N LEU A 120 -7.06 -16.58 1.92
CA LEU A 120 -6.47 -17.76 2.56
C LEU A 120 -7.38 -19.00 2.53
N ARG A 121 -8.70 -18.82 2.50
CA ARG A 121 -9.68 -19.91 2.34
C ARG A 121 -9.50 -20.76 1.05
N TYR A 122 -8.92 -20.19 0.00
CA TYR A 122 -8.60 -20.91 -1.24
C TYR A 122 -7.15 -21.42 -1.27
N ARG A 123 -6.37 -21.16 -0.23
CA ARG A 123 -4.95 -21.53 -0.09
C ARG A 123 -4.76 -22.36 1.19
N ARG A 124 -5.48 -23.47 1.28
CA ARG A 124 -5.57 -24.24 2.54
C ARG A 124 -4.22 -24.78 3.01
N ASP A 125 -3.37 -25.20 2.07
CA ASP A 125 -2.04 -25.72 2.39
C ASP A 125 -1.14 -24.64 3.01
N ASP A 126 -1.34 -23.37 2.64
CA ASP A 126 -0.59 -22.25 3.21
C ASP A 126 -1.01 -21.92 4.65
N ILE A 127 -2.22 -22.27 5.07
CA ILE A 127 -2.69 -22.02 6.45
C ILE A 127 -1.76 -22.70 7.45
N ILE A 128 -1.44 -23.97 7.19
CA ILE A 128 -0.61 -24.77 8.08
C ILE A 128 0.84 -24.29 8.08
N LEU A 129 1.36 -23.97 6.89
CA LEU A 129 2.71 -23.43 6.75
C LEU A 129 2.85 -22.09 7.50
N LEU A 130 1.88 -21.19 7.34
CA LEU A 130 1.85 -19.90 8.03
C LEU A 130 1.69 -20.06 9.53
N ALA A 131 0.80 -20.95 10.00
CA ALA A 131 0.59 -21.18 11.43
C ALA A 131 1.89 -21.66 12.09
N ASN A 132 2.59 -22.61 11.49
CA ASN A 132 3.89 -23.08 11.97
C ASN A 132 4.95 -21.97 11.95
N HIS A 133 5.02 -21.18 10.86
CA HIS A 133 5.95 -20.05 10.79
C HIS A 133 5.73 -19.04 11.92
N PHE A 134 4.47 -18.66 12.20
CA PHE A 134 4.15 -17.73 13.28
C PHE A 134 4.43 -18.31 14.67
N LEU A 135 4.21 -19.61 14.87
CA LEU A 135 4.55 -20.29 16.12
C LEU A 135 6.04 -20.29 16.37
N THR A 136 6.85 -20.64 15.37
CA THR A 136 8.32 -20.57 15.47
C THR A 136 8.76 -19.16 15.85
N LYS A 137 8.24 -18.14 15.15
CA LYS A 137 8.58 -16.74 15.42
C LYS A 137 8.15 -16.27 16.82
N MET A 138 7.01 -16.77 17.31
CA MET A 138 6.54 -16.49 18.67
C MET A 138 7.42 -17.20 19.70
N SER A 139 7.79 -18.46 19.43
CA SER A 139 8.67 -19.26 20.27
C SER A 139 10.02 -18.61 20.49
N GLU A 140 10.62 -18.09 19.42
CA GLU A 140 11.88 -17.34 19.47
C GLU A 140 11.75 -16.07 20.31
N ARG A 141 10.65 -15.31 20.13
CA ARG A 141 10.42 -14.04 20.84
C ARG A 141 10.19 -14.21 22.34
N THR A 142 9.52 -15.28 22.74
CA THR A 142 9.18 -15.52 24.16
C THR A 142 10.12 -16.53 24.82
N ASN A 143 11.07 -17.10 24.08
CA ASN A 143 11.93 -18.21 24.50
C ASN A 143 11.13 -19.39 25.09
N ARG A 144 10.00 -19.75 24.45
CA ARG A 144 9.11 -20.84 24.86
C ARG A 144 8.71 -21.67 23.66
N GLN A 145 8.71 -22.99 23.76
CA GLN A 145 8.26 -23.82 22.65
C GLN A 145 6.73 -23.88 22.59
N PHE A 146 6.18 -23.59 21.42
CA PHE A 146 4.76 -23.74 21.13
C PHE A 146 4.57 -24.79 20.04
N THR A 147 3.61 -25.69 20.24
CA THR A 147 3.18 -26.67 19.24
C THR A 147 1.67 -26.60 19.10
N LEU A 148 1.16 -26.89 17.90
CA LEU A 148 -0.28 -27.03 17.68
C LEU A 148 -0.71 -28.43 18.07
N SER A 149 -1.77 -28.52 18.86
CA SER A 149 -2.46 -29.79 19.06
C SER A 149 -3.13 -30.24 17.75
N VAL A 150 -3.39 -31.54 17.64
CA VAL A 150 -4.16 -32.11 16.51
C VAL A 150 -5.54 -31.45 16.38
N SER A 151 -6.18 -31.12 17.51
CA SER A 151 -7.45 -30.40 17.51
C SER A 151 -7.30 -28.98 16.95
N ALA A 152 -6.24 -28.24 17.32
CA ALA A 152 -5.99 -26.90 16.80
C ALA A 152 -5.71 -26.93 15.29
N TYR A 153 -4.97 -27.92 14.79
CA TYR A 153 -4.76 -28.13 13.36
C TYR A 153 -6.07 -28.29 12.59
N LYS A 154 -6.98 -29.15 13.07
CA LYS A 154 -8.30 -29.35 12.44
C LYS A 154 -9.12 -28.07 12.44
N HIS A 155 -9.16 -27.35 13.55
CA HIS A 155 -9.88 -26.07 13.63
C HIS A 155 -9.34 -25.03 12.66
N LEU A 156 -8.01 -24.93 12.49
CA LEU A 156 -7.40 -24.00 11.53
C LEU A 156 -7.79 -24.32 10.08
N LEU A 157 -7.93 -25.60 9.72
CA LEU A 157 -8.32 -26.03 8.37
C LEU A 157 -9.82 -25.89 8.10
N GLU A 158 -10.66 -26.11 9.12
CA GLU A 158 -12.12 -26.01 9.02
C GLU A 158 -12.63 -24.57 9.14
N TYR A 159 -11.83 -23.68 9.74
CA TYR A 159 -12.17 -22.27 9.84
C TYR A 159 -12.26 -21.63 8.45
N ARG A 160 -13.29 -20.80 8.24
CA ARG A 160 -13.59 -20.20 6.93
C ARG A 160 -12.61 -19.11 6.51
N TRP A 161 -11.75 -18.64 7.42
CA TRP A 161 -10.87 -17.49 7.23
C TRP A 161 -11.61 -16.31 6.57
N PRO A 162 -12.64 -15.76 7.24
CA PRO A 162 -13.34 -14.60 6.73
C PRO A 162 -12.34 -13.45 6.68
N GLY A 163 -11.98 -13.03 5.47
CA GLY A 163 -11.18 -11.83 5.27
C GLY A 163 -11.97 -10.62 5.75
N LYS A 164 -11.71 -10.19 7.00
CA LYS A 164 -11.83 -8.79 7.42
C LYS A 164 -10.75 -8.42 8.44
N ARG A 165 -9.94 -7.43 8.06
CA ARG A 165 -9.21 -6.42 8.81
C ARG A 165 -8.68 -6.86 10.19
N LYS A 166 -7.40 -7.25 10.19
CA LYS A 166 -6.52 -7.63 11.30
C LYS A 166 -6.51 -9.13 11.62
N GLY A 167 -5.41 -9.76 11.20
CA GLY A 167 -5.04 -11.11 11.61
C GLY A 167 -5.00 -12.06 10.42
N VAL A 168 -3.79 -12.28 9.91
CA VAL A 168 -3.43 -13.24 8.86
C VAL A 168 -3.81 -12.82 7.43
N ALA A 169 -2.88 -12.09 6.81
CA ALA A 169 -2.69 -11.90 5.37
C ALA A 169 -3.95 -11.67 4.52
N GLU A 170 -4.40 -10.43 4.48
CA GLU A 170 -5.49 -9.97 3.62
C GLU A 170 -4.92 -9.36 2.32
N CYS A 171 -5.50 -9.78 1.20
CA CYS A 171 -5.26 -9.41 -0.20
C CYS A 171 -4.28 -8.26 -0.49
N TYR A 172 -3.05 -8.63 -0.92
CA TYR A 172 -2.16 -7.71 -1.62
C TYR A 172 -2.44 -7.78 -3.13
N TYR A 173 -2.95 -6.71 -3.74
CA TYR A 173 -2.60 -6.50 -5.15
C TYR A 173 -1.13 -6.11 -5.15
N ARG A 174 -0.28 -6.87 -5.83
CA ARG A 174 1.11 -6.44 -6.07
C ARG A 174 1.16 -5.94 -7.50
N ARG A 175 0.63 -4.73 -7.73
CA ARG A 175 0.59 -4.13 -9.06
C ARG A 175 1.92 -3.46 -9.35
N MET A 176 2.72 -4.05 -10.23
CA MET A 176 4.02 -3.50 -10.61
C MET A 176 3.85 -2.55 -11.79
N CYS A 177 4.06 -1.26 -11.55
CA CYS A 177 4.34 -0.31 -12.62
C CYS A 177 5.85 -0.08 -12.65
N ARG A 178 6.47 -0.51 -13.74
CA ARG A 178 7.83 -0.10 -14.07
C ARG A 178 7.69 1.17 -14.89
N PHE A 179 8.24 2.27 -14.39
CA PHE A 179 8.54 3.46 -15.18
C PHE A 179 10.03 3.42 -15.49
#